data_AF-K9X5C0-F1
#
_entry.id   AF-K9X5C0-F1
#
_cell.length_a   1.000
_cell.length_b   1.000
_cell.length_c   1.000
_cell.angle_alpha   90.00
_cell.angle_beta   90.00
_cell.angle_gamma   90.00
#
_symmetry.space_group_name_H-M   'P 1'
#
loop_
_entity.id
_entity.type
_entity.pdbx_description
1 polymer ?
#
loop_
_entity_poly.entity_id
_entity_poly.type
_entity_poly.pdbx_seq_one_letter_code
_entity_poly.pdbx_strand_id
1 'polypeptide(L)'
;MDNFKARLLSAWEGDPPRIEVMSCPFPNAPHLPLSGGGCTSLPLEKFLAELENDKKTETGYYFAYVMNGCKEEADTYFLEGWEVYSSPQSCYEALVILYYSAVNPYATLLKYMGKEMADEYLQDTAESLDTLISTEFVKVV
;
A
#
# COMPACT_ATOMS: atom_id res chain seq x y z
N MET A 1 -26.39 26.40 3.53
CA MET A 1 -25.36 25.35 3.38
C MET A 1 -26.05 24.11 2.90
N ASP A 2 -25.68 23.57 1.75
CA ASP A 2 -26.17 22.26 1.30
C ASP A 2 -25.66 21.18 2.26
N ASN A 3 -26.57 20.36 2.81
CA ASN A 3 -26.20 19.30 3.76
C ASN A 3 -25.75 18.06 2.98
N PHE A 4 -24.58 18.18 2.35
CA PHE A 4 -24.00 17.14 1.49
C PHE A 4 -23.86 15.79 2.22
N LYS A 5 -23.49 15.80 3.50
CA LYS A 5 -23.41 14.57 4.32
C LYS A 5 -24.77 13.89 4.46
N ALA A 6 -25.84 14.64 4.74
CA ALA A 6 -27.19 14.07 4.82
C ALA A 6 -27.64 13.50 3.47
N ARG A 7 -27.29 14.16 2.35
CA ARG A 7 -27.57 13.64 1.00
C ARG A 7 -26.83 12.33 0.72
N LEU A 8 -25.56 12.23 1.11
CA LEU A 8 -24.78 11.00 1.00
C LEU A 8 -25.40 9.87 1.84
N LEU A 9 -25.65 10.11 3.13
CA LEU A 9 -26.27 9.11 4.00
C LEU A 9 -27.64 8.67 3.48
N SER A 10 -28.45 9.59 2.96
CA SER A 10 -29.73 9.24 2.34
C SER A 10 -29.57 8.40 1.06
N ALA A 11 -28.54 8.64 0.26
CA ALA A 11 -28.26 7.84 -0.93
C ALA A 11 -27.81 6.41 -0.58
N TRP A 12 -27.20 6.24 0.58
CA TRP A 12 -26.84 4.95 1.17
C TRP A 12 -27.93 4.35 2.06
N GLU A 13 -29.15 4.90 2.05
CA GLU A 13 -30.27 4.46 2.90
C GLU A 13 -29.94 4.44 4.41
N GLY A 14 -28.96 5.25 4.83
CA GLY A 14 -28.47 5.32 6.20
C GLY A 14 -27.38 4.29 6.56
N ASP A 15 -26.97 3.44 5.62
CA ASP A 15 -26.00 2.35 5.83
C ASP A 15 -24.82 2.45 4.83
N PRO A 16 -23.97 3.49 4.93
CA PRO A 16 -22.79 3.60 4.09
C PRO A 16 -21.75 2.51 4.43
N PRO A 17 -20.82 2.18 3.51
CA PRO A 17 -19.65 1.39 3.87
C PRO A 17 -18.94 2.02 5.07
N ARG A 18 -18.45 1.17 5.97
CA ARG A 18 -17.77 1.62 7.18
C ARG A 18 -16.35 2.09 6.87
N ILE A 19 -15.67 1.39 5.96
CA ILE A 19 -14.27 1.63 5.66
C ILE A 19 -14.09 1.83 4.17
N GLU A 20 -13.33 2.85 3.80
CA GLU A 20 -12.70 2.98 2.49
C GLU A 20 -11.23 2.53 2.62
N VAL A 21 -10.74 1.73 1.69
CA VAL A 21 -9.40 1.16 1.69
C VAL A 21 -8.68 1.58 0.41
N MET A 22 -7.47 2.12 0.56
CA MET A 22 -6.60 2.52 -0.56
C MET A 22 -5.30 1.74 -0.53
N SER A 23 -4.92 1.14 -1.66
CA SER A 23 -3.59 0.55 -1.83
C SER A 23 -2.62 1.56 -2.44
N CYS A 24 -1.48 1.75 -1.80
CA CYS A 24 -0.43 2.65 -2.26
C CYS A 24 0.93 1.93 -2.25
N PRO A 25 1.78 2.15 -3.27
CA PRO A 25 3.18 1.80 -3.17
C PRO A 25 3.82 2.50 -1.96
N PHE A 26 4.71 1.81 -1.26
CA PHE A 26 5.58 2.40 -0.26
C PHE A 26 6.42 3.51 -0.90
N PRO A 27 6.80 4.59 -0.19
CA PRO A 27 7.50 5.73 -0.81
C PRO A 27 8.76 5.42 -1.61
N ASN A 28 9.46 4.32 -1.32
CA ASN A 28 10.66 3.87 -2.04
C ASN A 28 10.39 2.72 -3.05
N ALA A 29 9.15 2.26 -3.16
CA ALA A 29 8.76 1.22 -4.11
C ALA A 29 8.43 1.85 -5.48
N PRO A 30 8.53 1.08 -6.58
CA PRO A 30 8.11 1.57 -7.90
C PRO A 30 6.67 2.05 -7.87
N HIS A 31 6.44 3.29 -8.32
CA HIS A 31 5.15 3.95 -8.12
C HIS A 31 4.15 3.60 -9.23
N LEU A 32 3.44 2.49 -9.05
CA LEU A 32 2.43 1.98 -9.98
C LEU A 32 1.05 1.90 -9.32
N PRO A 33 -0.07 2.08 -10.08
CA PRO A 33 -1.40 1.82 -9.55
C PRO A 33 -1.53 0.36 -9.11
N LEU A 34 -1.97 0.14 -7.87
CA LEU A 34 -2.10 -1.19 -7.28
C LEU A 34 -3.56 -1.61 -7.13
N SER A 35 -3.81 -2.92 -7.22
CA SER A 35 -5.06 -3.54 -6.79
C SER A 35 -5.20 -3.52 -5.26
N GLY A 36 -6.34 -3.97 -4.75
CA GLY A 36 -6.54 -4.20 -3.31
C GLY A 36 -7.18 -3.03 -2.57
N GLY A 37 -7.42 -1.90 -3.24
CA GLY A 37 -8.34 -0.88 -2.75
C GLY A 37 -9.80 -1.34 -2.84
N GLY A 38 -10.69 -0.71 -2.08
CA GLY A 38 -12.12 -1.02 -2.07
C GLY A 38 -12.84 -0.42 -0.87
N CYS A 39 -14.05 -0.90 -0.61
CA CYS A 39 -14.81 -0.53 0.57
C CYS A 39 -15.35 -1.77 1.28
N THR A 40 -15.58 -1.66 2.60
CA THR A 40 -16.17 -2.73 3.40
C THR A 40 -17.10 -2.20 4.48
N SER A 41 -18.11 -3.00 4.83
CA SER A 41 -19.00 -2.74 5.96
C SER A 41 -18.52 -3.41 7.25
N LEU A 42 -17.32 -4.01 7.24
CA LEU A 42 -16.70 -4.55 8.46
C LEU A 42 -16.41 -3.43 9.46
N PRO A 43 -16.60 -3.68 10.78
CA PRO A 43 -16.07 -2.80 11.82
C PRO A 43 -14.56 -2.62 11.70
N LEU A 44 -14.05 -1.42 11.97
CA LEU A 44 -12.62 -1.11 11.89
C LEU A 44 -11.77 -2.11 12.68
N GLU A 45 -12.13 -2.43 13.92
CA GLU A 45 -11.40 -3.38 14.76
C GLU A 45 -11.26 -4.77 14.10
N LYS A 46 -12.34 -5.27 13.48
CA LYS A 46 -12.32 -6.57 12.79
C LYS A 46 -11.46 -6.51 11.54
N PHE A 47 -11.58 -5.43 10.77
CA PHE A 47 -10.78 -5.23 9.57
C PHE A 47 -9.27 -5.17 9.89
N LEU A 48 -8.88 -4.44 10.94
CA LEU A 48 -7.47 -4.39 11.37
C LEU A 48 -6.97 -5.76 11.85
N ALA A 49 -7.80 -6.53 12.55
CA ALA A 49 -7.45 -7.89 12.94
C ALA A 49 -7.28 -8.82 11.72
N GLU A 50 -8.08 -8.64 10.66
CA GLU A 50 -7.91 -9.36 9.40
C GLU A 50 -6.61 -8.96 8.70
N LEU A 51 -6.25 -7.67 8.64
CA LEU A 51 -4.97 -7.22 8.08
C LEU A 51 -3.76 -7.83 8.79
N GLU A 52 -3.78 -7.85 10.13
CA GLU A 52 -2.72 -8.47 10.94
C GLU A 52 -2.63 -9.97 10.67
N ASN A 53 -3.78 -10.65 10.59
CA ASN A 53 -3.81 -12.06 10.25
C ASN A 53 -3.26 -12.32 8.85
N ASP A 54 -3.72 -11.56 7.85
CA ASP A 54 -3.28 -11.65 6.46
C ASP A 54 -1.78 -11.43 6.33
N LYS A 55 -1.22 -10.43 7.03
CA LYS A 55 0.23 -10.20 7.07
C LYS A 55 0.97 -11.38 7.71
N LYS A 56 0.42 -12.00 8.76
CA LYS A 56 1.03 -13.15 9.43
C LYS A 56 0.97 -14.44 8.60
N THR A 57 -0.12 -14.66 7.87
CA THR A 57 -0.33 -15.88 7.08
C THR A 57 0.05 -15.72 5.61
N GLU A 58 0.49 -14.52 5.21
CA GLU A 58 0.82 -14.16 3.84
C GLU A 58 -0.35 -14.43 2.88
N THR A 59 -1.55 -13.95 3.25
CA THR A 59 -2.79 -14.15 2.49
C THR A 59 -3.56 -12.85 2.30
N GLY A 60 -4.60 -12.87 1.46
CA GLY A 60 -5.56 -11.77 1.36
C GLY A 60 -4.91 -10.42 1.03
N TYR A 61 -5.11 -9.43 1.89
CA TYR A 61 -4.55 -8.08 1.74
C TYR A 61 -3.02 -8.02 1.81
N TYR A 62 -2.36 -9.12 2.21
CA TYR A 62 -0.90 -9.17 2.18
C TYR A 62 -0.34 -8.94 0.78
N PHE A 63 -1.05 -9.37 -0.28
CA PHE A 63 -0.62 -9.16 -1.65
C PHE A 63 -1.46 -8.11 -2.37
N ALA A 64 -0.78 -7.17 -3.01
CA ALA A 64 -1.36 -6.31 -4.04
C ALA A 64 -0.65 -6.53 -5.37
N TYR A 65 -1.34 -6.22 -6.47
CA TYR A 65 -0.82 -6.42 -7.81
C TYR A 65 -0.90 -5.13 -8.60
N VAL A 66 0.06 -4.90 -9.51
CA VAL A 66 -0.05 -3.80 -10.48
C VAL A 66 -1.36 -3.95 -11.26
N MET A 67 -2.15 -2.87 -11.34
CA MET A 67 -3.40 -2.87 -12.10
C MET A 67 -3.14 -3.21 -13.57
N ASN A 68 -3.93 -4.14 -14.11
CA ASN A 68 -3.75 -4.71 -15.47
C ASN A 68 -2.43 -5.48 -15.67
N GLY A 69 -1.70 -5.80 -14.60
CA GLY A 69 -0.58 -6.73 -14.63
C GLY A 69 -1.02 -8.19 -14.80
N CYS A 70 -0.04 -9.07 -15.03
CA CYS A 70 -0.18 -10.51 -15.19
C CYS A 70 -0.05 -11.28 -13.88
N LYS A 71 0.14 -10.59 -12.74
CA LYS A 71 0.35 -11.19 -11.41
C LYS A 71 1.57 -12.10 -11.35
N GLU A 72 2.60 -11.76 -12.11
CA GLU A 72 3.93 -12.36 -11.96
C GLU A 72 4.74 -11.60 -10.90
N GLU A 73 5.97 -12.03 -10.64
CA GLU A 73 6.84 -11.44 -9.62
C GLU A 73 7.02 -9.92 -9.80
N ALA A 74 7.21 -9.47 -11.05
CA ALA A 74 7.32 -8.05 -11.40
C ALA A 74 6.04 -7.23 -11.14
N ASP A 75 4.90 -7.89 -10.96
CA ASP A 75 3.61 -7.25 -10.74
C ASP A 75 3.16 -7.34 -9.29
N THR A 76 3.90 -8.04 -8.44
CA THR A 76 3.45 -8.42 -7.09
C THR A 76 4.12 -7.54 -6.05
N TYR A 77 3.31 -7.08 -5.10
CA TYR A 77 3.74 -6.28 -3.96
C TYR A 77 3.25 -6.93 -2.66
N PHE A 78 4.01 -6.79 -1.58
CA PHE A 78 3.67 -7.26 -0.24
C PHE A 78 3.37 -6.10 0.71
N LEU A 79 2.46 -6.32 1.65
CA LEU A 79 2.00 -5.32 2.61
C LEU A 79 3.06 -5.02 3.68
N GLU A 80 3.54 -3.79 3.70
CA GLU A 80 4.49 -3.27 4.71
C GLU A 80 3.76 -2.82 5.97
N GLY A 81 2.67 -2.08 5.82
CA GLY A 81 1.92 -1.51 6.92
C GLY A 81 0.75 -0.69 6.44
N TRP A 82 0.11 0.03 7.37
CA TRP A 82 -1.07 0.82 7.06
C TRP A 82 -1.22 2.03 7.99
N GLU A 83 -1.95 3.02 7.51
CA GLU A 83 -2.41 4.18 8.28
C GLU A 83 -3.94 4.20 8.36
N VAL A 84 -4.46 4.70 9.47
CA VAL A 84 -5.90 4.78 9.73
C VAL A 84 -6.29 6.22 10.01
N TYR A 85 -7.22 6.74 9.22
CA TYR A 85 -7.74 8.10 9.32
C TYR A 85 -9.22 8.05 9.64
N SER A 86 -9.65 8.72 10.71
CA SER A 86 -11.07 8.88 11.05
C SER A 86 -11.43 10.36 11.16
N SER A 87 -12.69 10.68 10.86
CA SER A 87 -13.19 12.04 11.00
C SER A 87 -14.67 12.03 11.39
N PRO A 88 -15.09 12.80 12.40
CA PRO A 88 -16.51 12.91 12.76
C PRO A 88 -17.35 13.54 11.65
N GLN A 89 -16.72 14.22 10.69
CA GLN A 89 -17.40 14.81 9.53
C GLN A 89 -17.61 13.79 8.40
N SER A 90 -16.86 12.68 8.37
CA SER A 90 -16.98 11.63 7.35
C SER A 90 -18.27 10.82 7.50
N CYS A 91 -18.73 10.20 6.39
CA CYS A 91 -19.74 9.14 6.42
C CYS A 91 -19.13 7.75 6.66
N TYR A 92 -17.84 7.59 6.38
CA TYR A 92 -17.06 6.41 6.74
C TYR A 92 -16.63 6.48 8.21
N GLU A 93 -16.51 5.34 8.86
CA GLU A 93 -15.79 5.17 10.12
C GLU A 93 -14.31 5.47 9.96
N ALA A 94 -13.69 4.95 8.89
CA ALA A 94 -12.28 5.17 8.60
C ALA A 94 -11.94 5.14 7.11
N LEU A 95 -10.91 5.88 6.75
CA LEU A 95 -10.10 5.64 5.56
C LEU A 95 -8.84 4.90 6.01
N VAL A 96 -8.55 3.77 5.38
CA VAL A 96 -7.32 2.99 5.63
C VAL A 96 -6.44 3.02 4.39
N ILE A 97 -5.18 3.44 4.56
CA ILE A 97 -4.18 3.40 3.50
C ILE A 97 -3.25 2.22 3.76
N LEU A 98 -3.17 1.30 2.82
CA LEU A 98 -2.30 0.13 2.83
C LEU A 98 -1.04 0.42 2.01
N TYR A 99 0.13 0.25 2.60
CA TYR A 99 1.42 0.52 1.96
C TYR A 99 2.12 -0.76 1.54
N TYR A 100 2.59 -0.79 0.30
CA TYR A 100 3.06 -2.00 -0.36
C TYR A 100 4.46 -1.84 -0.95
N SER A 101 5.36 -2.78 -0.68
CA SER A 101 6.67 -2.86 -1.32
C SER A 101 6.65 -3.88 -2.46
N ALA A 102 7.34 -3.60 -3.57
CA ALA A 102 7.45 -4.55 -4.66
C ALA A 102 8.25 -5.79 -4.21
N VAL A 103 7.77 -6.98 -4.57
CA VAL A 103 8.49 -8.25 -4.30
C VAL A 103 9.84 -8.25 -5.01
N ASN A 104 9.88 -7.72 -6.23
CA ASN A 104 11.10 -7.54 -7.00
C ASN A 104 11.11 -6.17 -7.69
N PRO A 105 11.60 -5.11 -7.00
CA PRO A 105 11.60 -3.75 -7.52
C PRO A 105 12.31 -3.64 -8.87
N TYR A 106 13.44 -4.33 -9.07
CA TYR A 106 14.16 -4.33 -10.34
C TYR A 106 13.33 -4.91 -11.48
N ALA A 107 12.71 -6.09 -11.29
CA ALA A 107 11.87 -6.70 -12.30
C ALA A 107 10.65 -5.83 -12.63
N THR A 108 10.03 -5.22 -11.62
CA THR A 108 8.95 -4.25 -11.80
C THR A 108 9.39 -3.05 -12.64
N LEU A 109 10.51 -2.42 -12.28
CA LEU A 109 11.07 -1.27 -13.00
C LEU A 109 11.39 -1.65 -14.45
N LEU A 110 12.07 -2.77 -14.65
CA LEU A 110 12.43 -3.25 -15.99
C LEU A 110 11.20 -3.46 -16.87
N LYS A 111 10.14 -4.05 -16.31
CA LYS A 111 8.90 -4.32 -17.04
C LYS A 111 8.09 -3.06 -17.37
N TYR A 112 7.95 -2.15 -16.41
CA TYR A 112 6.99 -1.04 -16.51
C TYR A 112 7.60 0.32 -16.82
N MET A 113 8.89 0.50 -16.52
CA MET A 113 9.60 1.79 -16.63
C MET A 113 10.81 1.70 -17.56
N GLY A 114 11.26 0.49 -17.88
CA GLY A 114 12.35 0.23 -18.82
C GLY A 114 13.69 0.04 -18.15
N LYS A 115 14.68 -0.33 -18.97
CA LYS A 115 16.01 -0.75 -18.49
C LYS A 115 16.78 0.38 -17.79
N GLU A 116 16.68 1.61 -18.27
CA GLU A 116 17.39 2.76 -17.71
C GLU A 116 17.06 2.95 -16.22
N MET A 117 15.77 3.06 -15.88
CA MET A 117 15.32 3.17 -14.48
C MET A 117 15.64 1.94 -13.64
N ALA A 118 15.64 0.75 -14.24
CA ALA A 118 16.01 -0.48 -13.54
C ALA A 118 17.50 -0.53 -13.19
N ASP A 119 18.36 -0.08 -14.10
CA ASP A 119 19.81 0.00 -13.91
C ASP A 119 20.17 1.10 -12.88
N GLU A 120 19.50 2.26 -12.95
CA GLU A 120 19.62 3.34 -11.94
C GLU A 120 19.30 2.84 -10.53
N TYR A 121 18.20 2.10 -10.37
CA TYR A 121 17.83 1.50 -9.08
C TYR A 121 18.93 0.58 -8.52
N LEU A 122 19.58 -0.24 -9.36
CA LEU A 122 20.68 -1.09 -8.92
C LEU A 122 21.88 -0.28 -8.46
N GLN A 123 22.19 0.82 -9.15
CA GLN A 123 23.27 1.72 -8.79
C GLN A 123 22.98 2.42 -7.45
N ASP A 124 21.80 3.04 -7.29
CA ASP A 124 21.39 3.72 -6.07
C ASP A 124 21.39 2.78 -4.85
N THR A 125 20.96 1.54 -5.06
CA THR A 125 20.96 0.51 -4.02
C THR A 125 22.38 0.12 -3.61
N ALA A 126 23.29 -0.02 -4.57
CA ALA A 126 24.70 -0.33 -4.30
C ALA A 126 25.40 0.82 -3.53
N GLU A 127 25.19 2.07 -3.96
CA GLU A 127 25.75 3.25 -3.29
C GLU A 127 25.24 3.41 -1.85
N SER A 128 23.95 3.12 -1.63
CA SER A 128 23.34 3.13 -0.30
C SER A 128 23.93 2.06 0.63
N LEU A 129 24.17 0.85 0.11
CA LEU A 129 24.79 -0.25 0.86
C LEU A 129 26.24 0.09 1.24
N ASP A 130 27.04 0.62 0.32
CA ASP A 130 28.42 1.02 0.59
C ASP A 130 28.49 2.12 1.66
N THR A 131 27.53 3.05 1.65
CA THR A 131 27.40 4.11 2.66
C THR A 131 27.06 3.55 4.05
N LEU A 132 26.16 2.57 4.13
CA LEU A 132 25.81 1.91 5.39
C LEU A 132 26.99 1.14 5.98
N ILE A 133 27.66 0.34 5.14
CA ILE A 133 28.83 -0.46 5.54
C ILE A 133 29.94 0.45 6.06
N SER A 134 30.27 1.52 5.33
CA SER A 134 31.30 2.48 5.76
C SER A 134 30.96 3.18 7.07
N THR A 135 29.69 3.44 7.35
CA THR A 135 29.24 4.07 8.60
C THR A 135 29.30 3.11 9.80
N GLU A 136 29.01 1.82 9.61
CA GLU A 136 29.15 0.81 10.66
C GLU A 136 30.61 0.57 11.03
N PHE A 137 31.53 0.52 10.06
CA PHE A 137 32.96 0.36 10.33
C PHE A 137 33.58 1.53 11.11
N VAL A 138 33.01 2.74 11.03
CA VAL A 138 33.46 3.91 11.81
C VAL A 138 33.02 3.85 13.27
N LYS A 139 31.98 3.08 13.62
CA LYS A 139 31.49 2.95 15.01
C LYS A 139 32.20 1.87 15.83
N VAL A 140 33.13 1.10 15.26
CA VAL A 140 33.81 -0.03 15.91
C VAL A 140 35.28 0.28 16.27
N VAL A 141 35.67 1.55 16.37
CA VAL A 141 37.04 1.96 16.78
C VAL A 141 37.01 2.86 18.01
#